data_AF-A0A2N3LLG3-F1
#
_entry.id   AF-A0A2N3LLG3-F1
#
_cell.length_a   1.000
_cell.length_b   1.000
_cell.length_c   1.000
_cell.angle_alpha   90.00
_cell.angle_beta   90.00
_cell.angle_gamma   90.00
#
_symmetry.space_group_name_H-M   'P 1'
#
loop_
_entity.id
_entity.type
_entity.pdbx_description
1 polymer ?
#
loop_
_entity_poly.entity_id
_entity_poly.type
_entity_poly.pdbx_seq_one_letter_code
_entity_poly.pdbx_strand_id
1 'polypeptide(L)'
;MWIIILSTELTLLPMLGKEISNSSQVMLKKVWEANFSFGLLAGYFAVAFGWLGVALYGWNGKGTFSLWFQRAGLYSGIWGFAGIVFTCCFFQSAYIVLPLTSGPVYLWTMWWGWKLCLLRI
;
A
#
# COMPACT_ATOMS: atom_id res chain seq x y z
N MET A 1 3.69 -9.98 9.38
CA MET A 1 3.48 -8.68 10.06
C MET A 1 2.16 -8.04 9.66
N TRP A 2 1.89 -7.79 8.36
CA TRP A 2 0.61 -7.21 7.89
C TRP A 2 -0.64 -8.01 8.29
N ILE A 3 -0.62 -9.34 8.16
CA ILE A 3 -1.72 -10.23 8.58
C ILE A 3 -2.07 -10.08 10.07
N ILE A 4 -1.07 -9.81 10.92
CA ILE A 4 -1.29 -9.63 12.37
C ILE A 4 -2.03 -8.31 12.60
N ILE A 5 -1.58 -7.22 11.96
CA ILE A 5 -2.21 -5.89 12.03
C ILE A 5 -3.65 -5.95 11.53
N LEU A 6 -3.87 -6.60 10.38
CA LEU A 6 -5.19 -6.75 9.76
C LEU A 6 -6.12 -7.63 10.59
N SER A 7 -5.59 -8.70 11.19
CA SER A 7 -6.33 -9.54 12.14
C SER A 7 -6.74 -8.73 13.38
N THR A 8 -5.84 -7.93 13.95
CA THR A 8 -6.20 -7.05 15.07
C THR A 8 -7.24 -6.01 14.67
N GLU A 9 -7.15 -5.39 13.50
CA GLU A 9 -8.17 -4.44 13.01
C GLU A 9 -9.54 -5.11 12.85
N LEU A 10 -9.59 -6.28 12.21
CA LEU A 10 -10.82 -7.03 11.98
C LEU A 10 -11.47 -7.52 13.28
N THR A 11 -10.71 -7.69 14.37
CA THR A 11 -11.26 -8.09 15.67
C THR A 11 -11.62 -6.90 16.57
N LEU A 12 -10.76 -5.86 16.64
CA LEU A 12 -10.93 -4.74 17.56
C LEU A 12 -11.89 -3.66 17.05
N LEU A 13 -11.79 -3.28 15.77
CA LEU A 13 -12.61 -2.19 15.22
C LEU A 13 -14.12 -2.47 15.25
N PRO A 14 -14.62 -3.69 14.92
CA PRO A 14 -16.06 -3.95 14.99
C PRO A 14 -16.57 -4.09 16.42
N MET A 15 -15.77 -4.64 17.35
CA MET A 15 -16.15 -4.67 18.77
C MET A 15 -16.27 -3.26 19.34
N LEU A 16 -15.25 -2.41 19.12
CA LEU A 16 -15.28 -1.01 19.54
C LEU A 16 -16.41 -0.22 18.85
N GLY A 17 -16.67 -0.47 17.56
CA GLY A 17 -17.76 0.15 16.82
C GLY A 17 -19.14 -0.20 17.36
N LYS A 18 -19.35 -1.45 17.81
CA LYS A 18 -20.59 -1.90 18.44
C LYS A 18 -20.82 -1.23 19.80
N GLU A 19 -19.76 -1.03 20.57
CA GLU A 19 -19.82 -0.35 21.87
C GLU A 19 -20.10 1.16 21.71
N ILE A 20 -19.51 1.81 20.70
CA ILE A 20 -19.76 3.22 20.35
C ILE A 20 -21.20 3.44 19.88
N SER A 21 -21.76 2.49 19.13
CA SER A 21 -23.17 2.51 18.69
C SER A 21 -24.14 2.45 19.87
N ASN A 22 -23.78 1.72 20.94
CA ASN A 22 -24.66 1.50 22.08
C ASN A 22 -24.45 2.54 23.20
N SER A 23 -23.30 3.21 23.23
CA SER A 23 -22.97 4.20 24.24
C SER A 23 -22.18 5.34 23.60
N SER A 24 -22.71 6.57 23.66
CA SER A 24 -22.12 7.76 23.06
C SER A 24 -20.90 8.25 23.85
N GLN A 25 -19.92 7.37 24.04
CA GLN A 25 -18.68 7.57 24.77
C GLN A 25 -17.66 8.22 23.82
N VAL A 26 -17.52 9.55 23.94
CA VAL A 26 -16.60 10.36 23.10
C VAL A 26 -15.16 9.84 23.15
N MET A 27 -14.72 9.29 24.28
CA MET A 27 -13.37 8.72 24.41
C MET A 27 -13.17 7.45 23.59
N LEU A 28 -14.17 6.56 23.56
CA LEU A 28 -14.07 5.31 22.81
C LEU A 28 -13.97 5.57 21.30
N LYS A 29 -14.70 6.58 20.82
CA LYS A 29 -14.62 7.03 19.41
C LYS A 29 -13.22 7.52 19.04
N LYS A 30 -12.57 8.30 19.90
CA LYS A 30 -11.19 8.78 19.65
C LYS A 30 -10.17 7.64 19.63
N VAL A 31 -10.32 6.65 20.51
CA VAL A 31 -9.46 5.46 20.52
C VAL A 31 -9.64 4.65 19.23
N TRP A 32 -10.88 4.50 18.77
CA TRP A 32 -11.19 3.83 17.51
C TRP A 32 -10.56 4.56 16.31
N GLU A 33 -10.74 5.87 16.20
CA GLU A 33 -10.15 6.70 15.13
C GLU A 33 -8.62 6.66 15.16
N ALA A 34 -8.01 6.68 16.34
CA ALA A 34 -6.55 6.61 16.49
C ALA A 34 -6.01 5.24 16.05
N ASN A 35 -6.66 4.15 16.46
CA ASN A 35 -6.24 2.80 16.10
C ASN A 35 -6.37 2.55 14.59
N PHE A 36 -7.48 2.98 13.99
CA PHE A 36 -7.70 2.91 12.55
C PHE A 36 -6.65 3.74 11.77
N SER A 37 -6.39 4.97 12.22
CA SER A 37 -5.41 5.86 11.57
C SER A 37 -3.98 5.28 11.66
N PHE A 38 -3.64 4.64 12.78
CA PHE A 38 -2.34 3.97 12.95
C PHE A 38 -2.21 2.74 12.05
N GLY A 39 -3.28 1.94 11.90
CA GLY A 39 -3.35 0.82 10.96
C GLY A 39 -3.14 1.27 9.52
N LEU A 40 -3.82 2.35 9.12
CA LEU A 40 -3.69 2.98 7.80
C LEU A 40 -2.26 3.45 7.53
N LEU A 41 -1.64 4.12 8.50
CA LEU A 41 -0.25 4.57 8.42
C LEU A 41 0.73 3.40 8.29
N ALA A 42 0.55 2.33 9.07
CA ALA A 42 1.36 1.13 8.96
C ALA A 42 1.25 0.48 7.58
N GLY A 43 0.06 0.50 6.98
CA GLY A 43 -0.19 0.07 5.61
C GLY A 43 0.58 0.91 4.59
N TYR A 44 0.56 2.23 4.71
CA TYR A 44 1.32 3.10 3.83
C TYR A 44 2.82 2.85 3.91
N PHE A 45 3.38 2.65 5.11
CA PHE A 45 4.80 2.27 5.24
C PHE A 45 5.09 0.93 4.55
N ALA A 46 4.23 -0.08 4.73
CA ALA A 46 4.43 -1.38 4.08
C ALA A 46 4.47 -1.26 2.56
N VAL A 47 3.54 -0.49 1.96
CA VAL A 47 3.52 -0.28 0.52
C VAL A 47 4.74 0.55 0.07
N ALA A 48 5.14 1.58 0.82
CA ALA A 48 6.33 2.38 0.52
C ALA A 48 7.60 1.51 0.48
N PHE A 49 7.79 0.63 1.47
CA PHE A 49 8.91 -0.31 1.47
C PHE A 49 8.84 -1.31 0.31
N GLY A 50 7.63 -1.72 -0.10
CA GLY A 50 7.44 -2.52 -1.31
C GLY A 50 7.97 -1.83 -2.57
N TRP A 51 7.63 -0.55 -2.75
CA TRP A 51 8.13 0.26 -3.88
C TRP A 51 9.63 0.53 -3.82
N LEU A 52 10.17 0.74 -2.62
CA LEU A 52 11.59 0.84 -2.41
C LEU A 52 12.30 -0.47 -2.78
N GLY A 53 11.69 -1.62 -2.47
CA GLY A 53 12.14 -2.94 -2.94
C GLY A 53 12.14 -3.06 -4.46
N VAL A 54 11.10 -2.57 -5.16
CA VAL A 54 11.05 -2.53 -6.63
C VAL A 54 12.16 -1.65 -7.21
N ALA A 55 12.43 -0.49 -6.60
CA ALA A 55 13.51 0.40 -7.03
C ALA A 55 14.89 -0.28 -6.89
N LEU A 56 15.14 -0.92 -5.74
CA LEU A 56 16.37 -1.65 -5.48
C LEU A 56 16.53 -2.87 -6.39
N TYR A 57 15.43 -3.56 -6.70
CA TYR A 57 15.43 -4.68 -7.63
C TYR A 57 15.81 -4.23 -9.06
N GLY A 58 15.22 -3.13 -9.54
CA GLY A 58 15.59 -2.52 -10.82
C GLY A 58 17.06 -2.07 -10.86
N TRP A 59 17.60 -1.57 -9.75
CA TRP A 59 19.01 -1.19 -9.63
C TRP A 59 19.96 -2.38 -9.65
N ASN A 60 19.60 -3.49 -8.97
CA ASN A 60 20.45 -4.67 -8.86
C ASN A 60 20.39 -5.58 -10.10
N GLY A 61 19.37 -5.45 -10.94
CA GLY A 61 19.21 -6.23 -12.18
C GLY A 61 20.20 -5.93 -13.31
N LYS A 62 21.33 -5.26 -13.02
CA LYS A 62 22.37 -4.90 -14.00
C LYS A 62 22.98 -6.16 -14.61
N GLY A 63 22.66 -6.40 -15.88
CA GLY A 63 23.23 -7.49 -16.68
C GLY A 63 22.33 -8.71 -16.86
N THR A 64 21.27 -8.85 -16.07
CA THR A 64 20.28 -9.95 -16.19
C THR A 64 19.07 -9.57 -17.04
N PHE A 65 18.64 -8.30 -16.97
CA PHE A 65 17.48 -7.80 -17.74
C PHE A 65 17.88 -6.68 -18.70
N SER A 66 17.04 -6.47 -19.72
CA SER A 66 17.12 -5.32 -20.63
C SER A 66 17.28 -4.01 -19.86
N LEU A 67 18.10 -3.11 -20.40
CA LEU A 67 18.38 -1.79 -19.83
C LEU A 67 17.10 -0.95 -19.66
N TRP A 68 16.12 -1.17 -20.54
CA TRP A 68 14.78 -0.59 -20.44
C TRP A 68 14.01 -1.10 -19.22
N PHE A 69 14.10 -2.40 -18.93
CA PHE A 69 13.40 -3.01 -17.79
C PHE A 69 13.99 -2.55 -16.45
N GLN A 70 15.32 -2.47 -16.36
CA GLN A 70 16.01 -1.93 -15.17
C GLN A 70 15.60 -0.48 -14.89
N ARG A 71 15.65 0.38 -15.90
CA ARG A 71 15.24 1.78 -15.77
C ARG A 71 13.76 1.91 -15.40
N ALA A 72 12.89 1.15 -16.05
CA ALA A 72 11.45 1.16 -15.74
C ALA A 72 11.18 0.75 -14.28
N GLY A 73 11.84 -0.30 -13.77
CA GLY A 73 11.72 -0.73 -12.38
C GLY A 73 12.22 0.33 -11.38
N LEU A 74 13.36 0.96 -11.68
CA LEU A 74 13.94 2.01 -10.84
C LEU A 74 13.04 3.27 -10.79
N TYR A 75 12.63 3.79 -11.96
CA TYR A 75 11.80 4.99 -12.02
C TYR A 75 10.39 4.76 -11.45
N SER A 76 9.76 3.62 -11.75
CA SER A 76 8.45 3.29 -11.17
C SER A 76 8.54 3.06 -9.66
N GLY A 77 9.59 2.39 -9.19
CA GLY A 77 9.98 2.23 -7.79
C GLY A 77 10.00 3.55 -7.02
N ILE A 78 10.79 4.50 -7.52
CA ILE A 78 10.94 5.83 -6.91
C ILE A 78 9.63 6.62 -6.99
N TRP A 79 8.92 6.56 -8.11
CA TRP A 79 7.66 7.27 -8.29
C TRP A 79 6.58 6.79 -7.31
N GLY A 80 6.43 5.47 -7.14
CA GLY A 80 5.51 4.89 -6.18
C GLY A 80 5.88 5.21 -4.73
N PHE A 81 7.18 5.16 -4.38
CA PHE A 81 7.66 5.57 -3.05
C PHE A 81 7.36 7.05 -2.77
N ALA A 82 7.72 7.95 -3.69
CA ALA A 82 7.47 9.37 -3.55
C ALA A 82 5.98 9.70 -3.43
N GLY A 83 5.14 9.00 -4.21
CA GLY A 83 3.68 9.09 -4.13
C GLY A 83 3.15 8.79 -2.73
N ILE A 84 3.65 7.73 -2.09
CA ILE A 84 3.18 7.31 -0.77
C ILE A 84 3.68 8.24 0.33
N VAL A 85 4.93 8.69 0.26
CA VAL A 85 5.47 9.69 1.18
C VAL A 85 4.66 10.99 1.07
N PHE A 86 4.33 11.42 -0.14
CA PHE A 86 3.48 12.59 -0.36
C PHE A 86 2.08 12.42 0.27
N THR A 87 1.47 11.24 0.16
CA THR A 87 0.17 10.97 0.80
C THR A 87 0.23 10.92 2.32
N CYS A 88 1.36 10.53 2.91
CA CYS A 88 1.54 10.60 4.36
C CYS A 88 1.58 12.06 4.85
N CYS A 89 2.14 12.98 4.06
CA CYS A 89 2.12 14.42 4.37
C CYS A 89 0.74 15.06 4.08
N PHE A 90 0.04 14.58 3.06
CA PHE A 90 -1.27 15.12 2.62
C PHE A 90 -2.34 14.03 2.60
N PHE A 91 -2.83 13.64 3.78
CA PHE A 91 -3.80 12.55 3.92
C PHE A 91 -5.10 12.76 3.11
N GLN A 92 -5.55 14.01 2.94
CA GLN A 92 -6.74 14.33 2.14
C GLN A 92 -6.59 14.01 0.65
N SER A 93 -5.37 14.04 0.11
CA SER A 93 -5.12 13.73 -1.31
C SER A 93 -4.83 12.25 -1.55
N ALA A 94 -4.78 11.43 -0.48
CA ALA A 94 -4.45 10.01 -0.56
C ALA A 94 -5.37 9.24 -1.51
N TYR A 95 -6.67 9.57 -1.54
CA TYR A 95 -7.64 8.92 -2.41
C TYR A 95 -7.35 9.11 -3.91
N ILE A 96 -6.67 10.19 -4.29
CA ILE A 96 -6.32 10.50 -5.68
C ILE A 96 -4.90 10.01 -6.00
N VAL A 97 -3.96 10.30 -5.11
CA VAL A 97 -2.54 10.07 -5.36
C VAL A 97 -2.20 8.58 -5.32
N LEU A 98 -2.81 7.78 -4.42
CA LEU A 98 -2.55 6.34 -4.36
C LEU A 98 -2.94 5.60 -5.64
N PRO A 99 -4.18 5.71 -6.16
CA PRO A 99 -4.53 5.04 -7.42
C PRO A 99 -3.77 5.63 -8.62
N LEU A 100 -3.40 6.90 -8.61
CA LEU A 100 -2.62 7.50 -9.70
C LEU A 100 -1.17 6.99 -9.74
N THR A 101 -0.55 6.81 -8.57
CA THR A 101 0.87 6.41 -8.45
C THR A 101 1.05 4.90 -8.50
N SER A 102 0.11 4.14 -7.94
CA SER A 102 0.21 2.68 -7.84
C SER A 102 -0.73 1.90 -8.77
N GLY A 103 -1.82 2.52 -9.24
CA GLY A 103 -2.80 1.90 -10.13
C GLY A 103 -2.25 1.45 -11.48
N PRO A 104 -1.43 2.25 -12.19
CA PRO A 104 -0.85 1.84 -13.47
C PRO A 104 0.01 0.57 -13.35
N VAL A 105 0.77 0.43 -12.25
CA VAL A 105 1.60 -0.76 -12.02
C VAL A 105 0.76 -1.95 -11.61
N TYR A 106 -0.29 -1.78 -10.80
CA TYR A 106 -1.24 -2.84 -10.51
C TYR A 106 -1.93 -3.38 -11.78
N LEU A 107 -2.42 -2.49 -12.65
CA LEU A 107 -3.03 -2.88 -13.93
C LEU A 107 -2.05 -3.61 -14.84
N TRP A 108 -0.80 -3.14 -14.89
CA TRP A 108 0.26 -3.78 -15.67
C TRP A 108 0.60 -5.18 -15.13
N THR A 109 0.74 -5.34 -13.81
CA THR A 109 1.02 -6.65 -13.19
C THR A 109 -0.14 -7.62 -13.35
N MET A 110 -1.39 -7.17 -13.20
CA MET A 110 -2.57 -7.99 -13.48
C MET A 110 -2.61 -8.45 -14.94
N TRP A 111 -2.32 -7.55 -15.89
CA TRP A 111 -2.31 -7.90 -17.31
C TRP A 111 -1.21 -8.92 -17.66
N TRP A 112 0.00 -8.73 -17.13
CA TRP A 112 1.10 -9.69 -17.32
C TRP A 112 0.82 -11.03 -16.64
N GLY A 113 0.28 -11.02 -15.42
CA GLY A 113 -0.14 -12.23 -14.72
C GLY A 113 -1.22 -12.99 -15.51
N TRP A 114 -2.20 -12.28 -16.06
CA TRP A 114 -3.23 -12.86 -16.92
C TRP A 114 -2.65 -13.47 -18.19
N LYS A 115 -1.71 -12.77 -18.86
CA LYS A 115 -1.01 -13.30 -20.04
C LYS A 115 -0.22 -14.57 -19.72
N LEU A 116 0.50 -14.60 -18.60
CA LEU A 116 1.27 -15.77 -18.17
C LEU A 116 0.35 -16.96 -17.84
N CYS A 117 -0.79 -16.70 -17.19
CA CYS A 117 -1.78 -17.73 -16.89
C CYS A 117 -2.44 -18.32 -18.16
N LEU A 118 -2.74 -17.47 -19.15
CA LEU A 118 -3.25 -17.90 -20.45
C LEU A 118 -2.21 -18.68 -21.28
N LEU A 119 -0.92 -18.39 -21.11
CA LEU A 119 0.17 -19.00 -21.88
C LEU A 119 0.59 -20.40 -21.38
N ARG A 120 0.01 -20.93 -20.28
CA ARG A 120 0.30 -22.27 -19.69
C ARG A 120 1.74 -22.74 -19.96
N ILE A 121 2.70 -22.09 -19.31
CA ILE A 121 3.93 -22.76 -18.85
C ILE A 121 3.65 -23.19 -17.41
#